data_AF-I4HDH3-F1
#
_entry.id   AF-I4HDH3-F1
#
_cell.length_a   1.000
_cell.length_b   1.000
_cell.length_c   1.000
_cell.angle_alpha   90.00
_cell.angle_beta   90.00
_cell.angle_gamma   90.00
#
_symmetry.space_group_name_H-M   'P 1'
#
loop_
_entity.id
_entity.type
_entity.pdbx_description
1 polymer ?
#
loop_
_entity_poly.entity_id
_entity_poly.type
_entity_poly.pdbx_seq_one_letter_code
_entity_poly.pdbx_strand_id
1 'polypeptide(L)'
;MGWRLYVTNTNKEQLSLTEAVSADQEQWQPERGFHRFKKGRLSALPIYFRDEDKIKGLMFLLTIALRVFTLMEFVVRRQLRQSQSSLAGLYDGNPKRSTDRPTAEQMLKAFRNLTLYIERDGKTEISCLNEVQQQILRLMNIPESIYTTDFFADG
;
A
#
# COMPACT_ATOMS: atom_id res chain seq x y z
N MET A 1 -19.46 25.06 20.70
CA MET A 1 -18.30 24.95 21.59
C MET A 1 -18.33 23.56 22.23
N GLY A 2 -17.47 22.64 21.81
CA GLY A 2 -17.43 21.28 22.34
C GLY A 2 -16.16 21.06 23.16
N TRP A 3 -16.29 20.53 24.37
CA TRP A 3 -15.14 20.13 25.19
C TRP A 3 -14.77 18.68 24.87
N ARG A 4 -13.46 18.36 24.83
CA ARG A 4 -12.96 16.98 24.72
C ARG A 4 -12.14 16.65 25.97
N LEU A 5 -12.41 15.48 26.54
CA LEU A 5 -11.69 14.94 27.68
C LEU A 5 -10.74 13.85 27.18
N TYR A 6 -9.46 13.93 27.52
CA TYR A 6 -8.45 12.91 27.20
C TYR A 6 -7.99 12.26 28.50
N VAL A 7 -7.91 10.93 28.54
CA VAL A 7 -7.48 10.16 29.71
C VAL A 7 -6.32 9.26 29.29
N THR A 8 -5.21 9.29 30.03
CA THR A 8 -4.04 8.44 29.79
C THR A 8 -3.60 7.76 31.08
N ASN A 9 -3.17 6.50 30.98
CA ASN A 9 -2.55 5.76 32.09
C ASN A 9 -1.04 6.01 32.20
N THR A 10 -0.48 6.89 31.36
CA THR A 10 0.97 7.21 31.34
C THR A 10 1.30 8.30 32.36
N ASN A 11 2.43 8.17 33.05
CA ASN A 11 2.89 9.17 34.03
C ASN A 11 3.28 10.49 33.32
N LYS A 12 3.02 11.65 33.96
CA LYS A 12 3.29 12.99 33.40
C LYS A 12 4.77 13.26 33.11
N GLU A 13 5.67 12.50 33.73
CA GLU A 13 7.12 12.57 33.52
C GLU A 13 7.57 11.83 32.25
N GLN A 14 6.72 10.94 31.69
CA GLN A 14 7.03 10.13 30.51
C GLN A 14 6.38 10.67 29.23
N LEU A 15 5.26 11.39 29.33
CA LEU A 15 4.59 12.01 28.19
C LEU A 15 4.00 13.37 28.60
N SER A 16 4.39 14.43 27.89
CA SER A 16 3.77 15.75 28.07
C SER A 16 2.32 15.75 27.61
N LEU A 17 1.51 16.68 28.12
CA LEU A 17 0.11 16.84 27.72
C LEU A 17 -0.04 17.02 26.20
N THR A 18 0.88 17.76 25.58
CA THR A 18 0.94 17.98 24.12
C THR A 18 1.20 16.70 23.34
N GLU A 19 2.11 15.84 23.82
CA GLU A 19 2.41 14.55 23.20
C GLU A 19 1.25 13.57 23.40
N ALA A 20 0.60 13.58 24.56
CA ALA A 20 -0.55 12.72 24.85
C ALA A 20 -1.74 13.05 23.93
N VAL A 21 -2.00 14.34 23.71
CA VAL A 21 -3.03 14.79 22.77
C VAL A 21 -2.65 14.47 21.31
N SER A 22 -1.38 14.56 20.94
CA SER A 22 -0.91 14.19 19.59
C SER A 22 -1.06 12.69 19.34
N ALA A 23 -0.67 11.85 20.30
CA ALA A 23 -0.80 10.40 20.21
C ALA A 23 -2.27 9.95 20.15
N ASP A 24 -3.17 10.60 20.88
CA ASP A 24 -4.62 10.33 20.80
C ASP A 24 -5.20 10.74 19.43
N GLN A 25 -4.77 11.87 18.87
CA GLN A 25 -5.15 12.26 17.50
C GLN A 25 -4.64 11.27 16.43
N GLU A 26 -3.58 10.52 16.72
CA GLU A 26 -3.07 9.45 15.87
C GLU A 26 -3.86 8.13 16.01
N GLN A 27 -4.67 7.93 17.06
CA GLN A 27 -5.54 6.73 17.16
C GLN A 27 -6.61 6.64 16.05
N TRP A 28 -6.85 7.71 15.29
CA TRP A 28 -7.73 7.73 14.12
C TRP A 28 -7.10 7.12 12.84
N GLN A 29 -5.83 6.69 12.91
CA GLN A 29 -5.11 6.10 11.77
C GLN A 29 -5.74 4.79 11.23
N PRO A 30 -6.24 3.84 12.05
CA PRO A 30 -6.88 2.64 11.55
C PRO A 30 -8.15 2.96 10.76
N GLU A 31 -9.01 3.84 11.30
CA GLU A 31 -10.30 4.21 10.67
C GLU A 31 -10.10 4.93 9.33
N ARG A 32 -9.11 5.83 9.24
CA ARG A 32 -8.71 6.46 7.97
C ARG A 32 -8.20 5.44 6.96
N GLY A 33 -7.47 4.43 7.40
CA GLY A 33 -7.02 3.33 6.56
C GLY A 33 -8.17 2.50 5.98
N PHE A 34 -9.19 2.17 6.79
CA PHE A 34 -10.37 1.44 6.29
C PHE A 34 -11.26 2.29 5.39
N HIS A 35 -11.25 3.62 5.52
CA HIS A 35 -11.90 4.51 4.54
C HIS A 35 -11.37 4.34 3.12
N ARG A 36 -10.09 3.97 2.96
CA ARG A 36 -9.45 3.63 1.68
C ARG A 36 -10.15 2.45 0.99
N PHE A 37 -10.54 1.43 1.77
CA PHE A 37 -11.29 0.28 1.25
C PHE A 37 -12.76 0.61 1.03
N LYS A 38 -13.38 1.42 1.90
CA LYS A 38 -14.80 1.83 1.75
C LYS A 38 -15.06 2.72 0.53
N LYS A 39 -14.09 3.52 0.08
CA LYS A 39 -14.20 4.38 -1.12
C LYS A 39 -13.76 3.71 -2.43
N GLY A 40 -13.12 2.55 -2.36
CA GLY A 40 -12.63 1.80 -3.52
C GLY A 40 -13.66 0.81 -4.08
N ARG A 41 -13.31 0.13 -5.20
CA ARG A 41 -14.09 -0.98 -5.79
C ARG A 41 -14.17 -2.24 -4.91
N LEU A 42 -13.54 -2.22 -3.72
CA LEU A 42 -13.75 -3.23 -2.71
C LEU A 42 -15.03 -2.88 -1.97
N SER A 43 -16.10 -3.60 -2.27
CA SER A 43 -17.36 -3.52 -1.55
C SER A 43 -17.17 -3.96 -0.10
N ALA A 44 -16.57 -3.12 0.74
CA ALA A 44 -16.63 -3.24 2.19
C ALA A 44 -17.96 -2.68 2.75
N LEU A 45 -18.90 -2.37 1.86
CA LEU A 45 -20.34 -2.22 2.15
C LEU A 45 -20.96 -3.61 2.22
N PRO A 46 -21.90 -3.82 3.16
CA PRO A 46 -22.13 -5.08 3.86
C PRO A 46 -22.22 -6.21 2.86
N ILE A 47 -21.10 -6.92 2.71
CA ILE A 47 -21.10 -8.17 1.98
C ILE A 47 -22.09 -9.04 2.73
N TYR A 48 -22.99 -9.69 2.01
CA TYR A 48 -24.03 -10.60 2.48
C TYR A 48 -23.49 -11.83 3.24
N PHE A 49 -22.42 -11.70 4.03
CA PHE A 49 -21.95 -12.68 4.97
C PHE A 49 -22.88 -12.64 6.19
N ARG A 50 -23.78 -13.61 6.28
CA ARG A 50 -24.50 -13.94 7.51
C ARG A 50 -23.61 -14.66 8.54
N ASP A 51 -22.36 -14.90 8.17
CA ASP A 51 -21.40 -15.73 8.90
C ASP A 51 -20.31 -14.82 9.50
N GLU A 52 -20.31 -14.72 10.82
CA GLU A 52 -19.41 -13.84 11.58
C GLU A 52 -17.93 -14.17 11.36
N ASP A 53 -17.59 -15.44 11.16
CA ASP A 53 -16.19 -15.84 11.03
C ASP A 53 -15.62 -15.42 9.67
N LYS A 54 -16.45 -15.41 8.62
CA LYS A 54 -16.08 -14.84 7.32
C LYS A 54 -15.88 -13.33 7.38
N ILE A 55 -16.67 -12.63 8.19
CA ILE A 55 -16.49 -11.18 8.42
C ILE A 55 -15.16 -10.93 9.15
N LYS A 56 -14.87 -11.68 10.22
CA LYS A 56 -13.59 -11.58 10.95
C LYS A 56 -12.40 -11.86 10.04
N GLY A 57 -12.48 -12.93 9.24
CA GLY A 57 -11.44 -13.30 8.28
C GLY A 57 -11.20 -12.21 7.24
N LEU A 58 -12.27 -11.63 6.68
CA LEU A 58 -12.14 -10.51 5.73
C LEU A 58 -11.49 -9.28 6.38
N MET A 59 -11.91 -8.90 7.59
CA MET A 59 -11.32 -7.77 8.32
C MET A 59 -9.83 -7.98 8.60
N PHE A 60 -9.44 -9.21 8.93
CA PHE A 60 -8.05 -9.58 9.10
C PHE A 60 -7.24 -9.40 7.80
N LEU A 61 -7.74 -9.92 6.67
CA LEU A 61 -7.10 -9.76 5.36
C LEU A 61 -6.98 -8.29 4.94
N LEU A 62 -8.04 -7.49 5.14
CA LEU A 62 -8.01 -6.06 4.84
C LEU A 62 -7.00 -5.31 5.73
N THR A 63 -6.86 -5.72 6.99
CA THR A 63 -5.84 -5.17 7.90
C THR A 63 -4.43 -5.47 7.40
N ILE A 64 -4.17 -6.69 6.95
CA ILE A 64 -2.87 -7.06 6.35
C ILE A 64 -2.62 -6.22 5.09
N ALA A 65 -3.59 -6.14 4.19
CA ALA A 65 -3.47 -5.35 2.96
C ALA A 65 -3.16 -3.88 3.26
N LEU A 66 -3.81 -3.29 4.28
CA LEU A 66 -3.53 -1.92 4.70
C LEU A 66 -2.10 -1.74 5.21
N ARG A 67 -1.60 -2.69 6.02
CA ARG A 67 -0.20 -2.65 6.50
C ARG A 67 0.78 -2.71 5.34
N VAL A 68 0.53 -3.59 4.36
CA VAL A 68 1.34 -3.68 3.14
C VAL A 68 1.32 -2.36 2.38
N PHE A 69 0.15 -1.75 2.17
CA PHE A 69 0.06 -0.47 1.46
C PHE A 69 0.79 0.67 2.18
N THR A 70 0.64 0.74 3.50
CA THR A 70 1.36 1.73 4.32
C THR A 70 2.87 1.51 4.24
N LEU A 71 3.34 0.27 4.30
CA LEU A 71 4.76 -0.06 4.21
C LEU A 71 5.32 0.30 2.83
N MET A 72 4.64 -0.07 1.74
CA MET A 72 5.04 0.29 0.37
C MET A 72 5.17 1.80 0.22
N GLU A 73 4.17 2.56 0.65
CA GLU A 73 4.20 4.02 0.60
C GLU A 73 5.33 4.60 1.46
N PHE A 74 5.53 4.06 2.65
CA PHE A 74 6.58 4.53 3.55
C PHE A 74 7.97 4.33 2.93
N VAL A 75 8.28 3.13 2.43
CA VAL A 75 9.58 2.80 1.84
C VAL A 75 9.86 3.70 0.64
N VAL A 76 8.94 3.78 -0.32
CA VAL A 76 9.13 4.56 -1.54
C VAL A 76 9.26 6.05 -1.25
N ARG A 77 8.38 6.61 -0.39
CA ARG A 77 8.44 8.04 -0.03
C ARG A 77 9.71 8.40 0.72
N ARG A 78 10.20 7.50 1.58
CA ARG A 78 11.47 7.68 2.28
C ARG A 78 12.63 7.76 1.29
N GLN A 79 12.69 6.83 0.34
CA GLN A 79 13.74 6.84 -0.68
C GLN A 79 13.69 8.09 -1.55
N LEU A 80 12.51 8.45 -2.09
CA LEU A 80 12.33 9.66 -2.90
C LEU A 80 12.76 10.94 -2.15
N ARG A 81 12.47 11.04 -0.85
CA ARG A 81 12.94 12.17 -0.02
C ARG A 81 14.44 12.17 0.17
N GLN A 82 15.04 11.01 0.42
CA GLN A 82 16.50 10.89 0.60
C GLN A 82 17.26 11.26 -0.68
N SER A 83 16.73 10.89 -1.85
CA SER A 83 17.31 11.23 -3.15
C SER A 83 16.83 12.58 -3.71
N GLN A 84 16.00 13.34 -2.98
CA GLN A 84 15.39 14.59 -3.45
C GLN A 84 14.75 14.48 -4.85
N SER A 85 14.09 13.37 -5.13
CA SER A 85 13.55 13.04 -6.45
C SER A 85 12.04 12.82 -6.42
N SER A 86 11.45 12.69 -7.61
CA SER A 86 10.02 12.39 -7.79
C SER A 86 9.84 11.28 -8.81
N LEU A 87 8.72 10.55 -8.70
CA LEU A 87 8.34 9.47 -9.59
C LEU A 87 7.29 9.96 -10.58
N ALA A 88 7.57 9.84 -11.88
CA ALA A 88 6.65 10.16 -12.98
C ALA A 88 5.99 8.90 -13.55
N GLY A 89 5.05 9.05 -14.48
CA GLY A 89 4.43 7.93 -15.20
C GLY A 89 3.36 7.13 -14.44
N LEU A 90 2.94 7.59 -13.26
CA LEU A 90 1.92 6.90 -12.45
C LEU A 90 0.46 7.17 -12.86
N TYR A 91 0.22 8.22 -13.64
CA TYR A 91 -1.14 8.70 -13.95
C TYR A 91 -1.44 8.55 -15.43
N ASP A 92 -2.37 7.65 -15.77
CA ASP A 92 -2.89 7.50 -17.13
C ASP A 92 -3.34 8.86 -17.70
N GLY A 93 -2.95 9.15 -18.95
CA GLY A 93 -3.28 10.40 -19.62
C GLY A 93 -2.43 11.61 -19.21
N ASN A 94 -1.57 11.50 -18.18
CA ASN A 94 -0.60 12.53 -17.85
C ASN A 94 0.77 11.94 -17.44
N PRO A 95 1.52 11.38 -18.40
CA PRO A 95 2.78 10.67 -18.11
C PRO A 95 3.87 11.56 -17.50
N LYS A 96 3.83 12.87 -17.79
CA LYS A 96 4.80 13.84 -17.25
C LYS A 96 4.51 14.24 -15.79
N ARG A 97 3.33 13.92 -15.26
CA ARG A 97 2.99 14.22 -13.87
C ARG A 97 3.88 13.39 -12.95
N SER A 98 4.73 14.07 -12.19
CA SER A 98 5.55 13.47 -11.15
C SER A 98 4.98 13.71 -9.75
N THR A 99 5.37 12.86 -8.81
CA THR A 99 5.07 13.03 -7.38
C THR A 99 6.18 12.45 -6.52
N ASP A 100 6.49 13.12 -5.41
CA ASP A 100 7.36 12.64 -4.33
C ASP A 100 6.57 11.81 -3.28
N ARG A 101 5.24 11.73 -3.43
CA ARG A 101 4.32 11.08 -2.49
C ARG A 101 3.37 10.10 -3.17
N PRO A 102 3.87 9.12 -3.94
CA PRO A 102 3.00 8.14 -4.60
C PRO A 102 2.16 7.34 -3.60
N THR A 103 0.99 6.85 -4.02
CA THR A 103 0.15 5.94 -3.23
C THR A 103 0.38 4.50 -3.70
N ALA A 104 0.16 3.53 -2.81
CA ALA A 104 0.33 2.12 -3.17
C ALA A 104 -0.56 1.70 -4.35
N GLU A 105 -1.79 2.22 -4.47
CA GLU A 105 -2.67 1.87 -5.59
C GLU A 105 -2.15 2.35 -6.94
N GLN A 106 -1.57 3.56 -7.01
CA GLN A 106 -1.02 4.06 -8.27
C GLN A 106 0.22 3.27 -8.66
N MET A 107 1.07 2.94 -7.68
CA MET A 107 2.24 2.08 -7.91
C MET A 107 1.82 0.69 -8.40
N LEU A 108 0.87 0.03 -7.72
CA LEU A 108 0.34 -1.27 -8.14
C LEU A 108 -0.38 -1.20 -9.48
N LYS A 109 -1.06 -0.09 -9.78
CA LYS A 109 -1.73 0.11 -11.06
C LYS A 109 -0.74 0.13 -12.23
N ALA A 110 0.50 0.60 -12.03
CA ALA A 110 1.54 0.57 -13.04
C ALA A 110 1.92 -0.86 -13.48
N PHE A 111 1.67 -1.87 -12.65
CA PHE A 111 1.90 -3.29 -12.98
C PHE A 111 0.68 -3.97 -13.60
N ARG A 112 -0.39 -3.22 -13.90
CA ARG A 112 -1.48 -3.78 -14.72
C ARG A 112 -0.94 -4.10 -16.12
N ASN A 113 -1.44 -5.19 -16.70
CA ASN A 113 -1.11 -5.67 -18.04
C ASN A 113 0.25 -6.36 -18.18
N LEU A 114 0.85 -6.83 -17.09
CA LEU A 114 1.86 -7.88 -17.18
C LEU A 114 1.18 -9.21 -17.55
N THR A 115 1.63 -9.81 -18.65
CA THR A 115 1.07 -11.06 -19.17
C THR A 115 2.10 -12.16 -19.05
N LEU A 116 1.66 -13.31 -18.51
CA LEU A 116 2.40 -14.56 -18.49
C LEU A 116 1.89 -15.43 -19.64
N TYR A 117 2.76 -15.75 -20.59
CA TYR A 117 2.51 -16.67 -21.68
C TYR A 117 3.05 -18.04 -21.28
N ILE A 118 2.20 -19.06 -21.43
CA ILE A 118 2.57 -20.46 -21.21
C ILE A 118 2.32 -21.18 -22.54
N GLU A 119 3.40 -21.60 -23.18
CA GLU A 119 3.38 -22.37 -24.42
C GLU A 119 3.03 -23.84 -24.16
N ARG A 120 2.59 -24.55 -25.21
CA ARG A 120 2.14 -25.96 -25.10
C ARG A 120 3.25 -26.94 -24.74
N ASP A 121 4.50 -26.56 -25.00
CA ASP A 121 5.70 -27.32 -24.64
C ASP A 121 6.18 -27.05 -23.20
N GLY A 122 5.44 -26.24 -22.43
CA GLY A 122 5.77 -25.87 -21.06
C GLY A 122 6.70 -24.66 -20.95
N LYS A 123 7.13 -24.07 -22.07
CA LYS A 123 7.92 -22.84 -22.04
C LYS A 123 7.06 -21.68 -21.55
N THR A 124 7.60 -20.92 -20.61
CA THR A 124 6.92 -19.77 -20.01
C THR A 124 7.66 -18.51 -20.40
N GLU A 125 6.93 -17.45 -20.75
CA GLU A 125 7.46 -16.12 -21.05
C GLU A 125 6.64 -15.06 -20.31
N ILE A 126 7.29 -14.02 -19.81
CA ILE A 126 6.62 -12.91 -19.12
C ILE A 126 6.89 -11.60 -19.85
N SER A 127 5.89 -10.72 -19.87
CA SER A 127 6.03 -9.37 -20.43
C SER A 127 7.17 -8.61 -19.74
N CYS A 128 8.05 -7.98 -20.53
CA CYS A 128 9.15 -7.17 -20.00
C CYS A 128 8.64 -6.02 -19.14
N LEU A 129 9.38 -5.71 -18.06
CA LEU A 129 9.11 -4.55 -17.21
C LEU A 129 9.46 -3.25 -17.93
N ASN A 130 8.55 -2.28 -17.92
CA ASN A 130 8.82 -0.93 -18.41
C ASN A 130 9.62 -0.10 -17.37
N GLU A 131 10.12 1.07 -17.79
CA GLU A 131 10.95 1.94 -16.94
C GLU A 131 10.28 2.32 -15.61
N VAL A 132 8.98 2.63 -15.63
CA VAL A 132 8.23 3.03 -14.42
C VAL A 132 8.12 1.85 -13.46
N GLN A 133 7.82 0.65 -13.97
CA GLN A 133 7.76 -0.57 -13.17
C GLN A 133 9.12 -0.89 -12.54
N GLN A 134 10.21 -0.83 -13.31
CA GLN A 134 11.57 -1.02 -12.79
C GLN A 134 11.91 0.03 -11.71
N GLN A 135 11.58 1.30 -11.94
CA GLN A 135 11.83 2.36 -10.96
C GLN A 135 11.03 2.14 -9.67
N ILE A 136 9.78 1.69 -9.77
CA ILE A 136 8.97 1.34 -8.60
C ILE A 136 9.62 0.19 -7.82
N LEU A 137 10.10 -0.87 -8.49
CA LEU A 137 10.78 -1.99 -7.82
C LEU A 137 12.05 -1.54 -7.10
N ARG A 138 12.89 -0.73 -7.76
CA ARG A 138 14.09 -0.15 -7.13
C ARG A 138 13.74 0.69 -5.91
N LEU A 139 12.73 1.54 -6.01
CA LEU A 139 12.26 2.38 -4.89
C LEU A 139 11.67 1.56 -3.73
N MET A 140 11.14 0.36 -4.01
CA MET A 140 10.68 -0.58 -2.99
C MET A 140 11.78 -1.50 -2.46
N ASN A 141 12.99 -1.41 -3.02
CA ASN A 141 14.10 -2.33 -2.75
C ASN A 141 13.75 -3.81 -3.04
N ILE A 142 13.03 -4.04 -4.13
CA ILE A 142 12.63 -5.35 -4.62
C ILE A 142 13.42 -5.65 -5.90
N PRO A 143 14.07 -6.82 -6.02
CA PRO A 143 14.84 -7.15 -7.21
C PRO A 143 13.90 -7.40 -8.40
N GLU A 144 14.29 -6.94 -9.59
CA GLU A 144 13.52 -7.15 -10.83
C GLU A 144 13.38 -8.65 -11.18
N SER A 145 14.28 -9.49 -10.65
CA SER A 145 14.27 -10.95 -10.85
C SER A 145 13.00 -11.65 -10.38
N ILE A 146 12.19 -11.05 -9.51
CA ILE A 146 10.89 -11.64 -9.12
C ILE A 146 9.89 -11.68 -10.29
N TYR A 147 10.14 -10.92 -11.35
CA TYR A 147 9.36 -10.92 -12.59
C TYR A 147 10.09 -11.67 -13.71
N THR A 148 10.87 -12.69 -13.37
CA THR A 148 11.49 -13.61 -14.34
C THR A 148 10.84 -14.98 -14.26
N THR A 149 10.91 -15.74 -15.36
CA THR A 149 10.33 -17.07 -15.48
C THR A 149 11.04 -18.09 -14.60
N ASP A 150 12.33 -17.89 -14.33
CA ASP A 150 13.14 -18.73 -13.47
C ASP A 150 12.60 -18.75 -12.02
N PHE A 151 12.02 -17.65 -11.57
CA PHE A 151 11.37 -17.57 -10.26
C PHE A 151 10.15 -18.50 -10.13
N PHE A 152 9.48 -18.83 -11.25
CA PHE A 152 8.31 -19.72 -11.27
C PHE A 152 8.69 -21.17 -11.60
N ALA A 153 9.93 -21.44 -12.01
CA ALA A 153 10.40 -22.78 -12.35
C ALA A 153 10.79 -23.63 -11.12
N ASP A 154 11.05 -22.98 -9.98
CA ASP A 154 11.46 -23.61 -8.73
C ASP A 154 10.29 -23.96 -7.77
N GLY A 155 9.04 -23.95 -8.26
CA GLY A 155 7.81 -24.16 -7.48
C GLY A 155 7.13 -25.50 -7.69
#